data_AF-A0A2J7PD99-F1
#
_entry.id   AF-A0A2J7PD99-F1
#
_cell.length_a   1.000
_cell.length_b   1.000
_cell.length_c   1.000
_cell.angle_alpha   90.00
_cell.angle_beta   90.00
_cell.angle_gamma   90.00
#
_symmetry.space_group_name_H-M   'P 1'
#
loop_
_entity.id
_entity.type
_entity.pdbx_description
1 polymer ?
#
loop_
_entity_poly.entity_id
_entity_poly.type
_entity_poly.pdbx_seq_one_letter_code
_entity_poly.pdbx_strand_id
1 'polypeptide(L)'
;MSDLGDWFKGIPFFTRWWLALTVGFTLFGRFGIFKSHQLVLLYEPFIKQFQIWRPVTALFYYPLTPYTGFTFLINCYFLYNYSQRLERGMFDGRPGDYFFMLLFNWACCVIVGLIADIPLLMIPMVLSVLYVWCQLNKDVIVNFWFGTQFKAMYLPWVLFAFNFIISGG
;
A
#
# COMPACT_ATOMS: atom_id res chain seq x y z
N MET A 1 27.67 14.23 -5.94
CA MET A 1 27.12 13.78 -4.65
C MET A 1 25.67 14.21 -4.61
N SER A 2 24.77 13.27 -4.87
CA SER A 2 23.33 13.52 -4.77
C SER A 2 22.77 12.39 -3.93
N ASP A 3 22.89 12.52 -2.61
CA ASP A 3 22.48 11.52 -1.62
C ASP A 3 21.04 11.01 -1.84
N LEU A 4 20.15 11.87 -2.33
CA LEU A 4 18.77 11.50 -2.70
C LEU A 4 18.70 10.63 -3.95
N GLY A 5 19.55 10.90 -4.95
CA GLY A 5 19.62 10.10 -6.18
C GLY A 5 20.23 8.73 -5.92
N ASP A 6 21.24 8.65 -5.05
CA ASP A 6 21.86 7.38 -4.66
C ASP A 6 20.96 6.59 -3.72
N TRP A 7 20.24 7.26 -2.80
CA TRP A 7 19.18 6.64 -2.01
C TRP A 7 18.08 6.06 -2.89
N PHE A 8 17.55 6.85 -3.84
CA PHE A 8 16.50 6.39 -4.76
C PHE A 8 16.97 5.24 -5.64
N LYS A 9 18.23 5.28 -6.09
CA LYS A 9 18.88 4.17 -6.82
C LYS A 9 19.12 2.94 -5.96
N GLY A 10 19.26 3.09 -4.64
CA GLY A 10 19.35 1.99 -3.70
C GLY A 10 18.04 1.22 -3.55
N ILE A 11 16.88 1.83 -3.78
CA ILE A 11 15.58 1.15 -3.62
C ILE A 11 15.41 0.08 -4.70
N PRO A 12 14.95 -1.14 -4.36
CA PRO A 12 14.61 -2.16 -5.34
C PRO A 12 13.60 -1.67 -6.40
N PHE A 13 13.63 -2.26 -7.61
CA PHE A 13 12.91 -1.74 -8.77
C PHE A 13 11.40 -1.63 -8.53
N PHE A 14 10.75 -2.68 -8.03
CA PHE A 14 9.29 -2.67 -7.87
C PHE A 14 8.86 -1.76 -6.72
N THR A 15 9.55 -1.83 -5.58
CA THR A 15 9.28 -0.96 -4.43
C THR A 15 9.40 0.51 -4.79
N ARG A 16 10.41 0.87 -5.60
CA ARG A 16 10.64 2.25 -6.06
C ARG A 16 9.49 2.77 -6.90
N TRP A 17 9.09 2.00 -7.92
CA TRP A 17 7.99 2.41 -8.80
C TRP A 17 6.66 2.45 -8.06
N TRP A 18 6.39 1.49 -7.18
CA TRP A 18 5.17 1.49 -6.40
C TRP A 18 5.09 2.72 -5.49
N LEU A 19 6.16 3.06 -4.76
CA LEU A 19 6.18 4.24 -3.90
C LEU A 19 6.05 5.53 -4.73
N ALA A 20 6.80 5.64 -5.83
CA ALA A 20 6.77 6.82 -6.69
C ALA A 20 5.40 7.04 -7.33
N LEU A 21 4.75 5.97 -7.80
CA LEU A 21 3.39 6.03 -8.35
C LEU A 21 2.39 6.45 -7.27
N THR A 22 2.42 5.83 -6.09
CA THR A 22 1.51 6.17 -5.00
C THR A 22 1.65 7.63 -4.57
N VAL A 23 2.88 8.13 -4.38
CA VAL A 23 3.13 9.54 -4.06
C VAL A 23 2.70 10.45 -5.21
N GLY A 24 3.04 10.09 -6.44
CA GLY A 24 2.67 10.85 -7.64
C GLY A 24 1.16 10.99 -7.79
N PHE A 25 0.42 9.88 -7.84
CA PHE A 25 -1.04 9.87 -7.97
C PHE A 25 -1.73 10.64 -6.85
N THR A 26 -1.22 10.52 -5.63
CA THR A 26 -1.76 11.22 -4.47
C THR A 26 -1.54 12.74 -4.57
N LEU A 27 -0.36 13.19 -5.01
CA LEU A 27 -0.11 14.60 -5.31
C LEU A 27 -0.94 15.12 -6.48
N PHE A 28 -1.06 14.35 -7.57
CA PHE A 28 -1.89 14.70 -8.72
C PHE A 28 -3.36 14.89 -8.35
N GLY A 29 -3.89 14.08 -7.45
CA GLY A 29 -5.25 14.29 -6.94
C GLY A 29 -5.39 15.51 -6.04
N ARG A 30 -4.36 15.89 -5.26
CA ARG A 30 -4.35 17.13 -4.48
C ARG A 30 -4.33 18.39 -5.36
N PHE A 31 -3.67 18.33 -6.52
CA PHE A 31 -3.69 19.42 -7.50
C PHE A 31 -5.03 19.55 -8.25
N GLY A 32 -6.02 18.69 -7.95
CA GLY A 32 -7.38 18.81 -8.48
C GLY A 32 -7.51 18.43 -9.96
N ILE A 33 -6.50 17.77 -10.53
CA ILE A 33 -6.49 17.35 -11.94
C ILE A 33 -7.51 16.24 -12.21
N PHE A 34 -7.87 15.45 -11.18
CA PHE A 34 -8.89 14.42 -11.23
C PHE A 34 -9.97 14.65 -10.17
N LYS A 35 -11.26 14.56 -10.55
CA LYS A 35 -12.36 14.60 -9.59
C LYS A 35 -12.26 13.38 -8.66
N SER A 36 -12.13 13.59 -7.35
CA SER A 36 -12.02 12.53 -6.32
C SER A 36 -13.07 11.41 -6.44
N HIS A 37 -14.25 11.71 -7.01
CA HIS A 37 -15.31 10.73 -7.24
C HIS A 37 -15.04 9.71 -8.37
N GLN A 38 -14.15 10.02 -9.32
CA GLN A 38 -13.76 9.09 -10.40
C GLN A 38 -12.63 8.14 -10.01
N LEU A 39 -11.88 8.46 -8.96
CA LEU A 39 -10.71 7.69 -8.49
C LEU A 39 -11.06 6.70 -7.38
N VAL A 40 -12.27 6.77 -6.85
CA VAL A 40 -12.79 5.87 -5.83
C VAL A 40 -13.40 4.64 -6.51
N LEU A 41 -13.11 3.46 -5.93
CA LEU A 41 -13.79 2.22 -6.31
C LEU A 41 -15.26 2.34 -5.86
N LEU A 42 -16.18 2.42 -6.81
CA LEU A 42 -17.62 2.32 -6.55
C LEU A 42 -18.12 1.08 -7.27
N TYR A 43 -18.87 0.24 -6.57
CA TYR A 43 -19.38 -1.04 -7.08
C TYR A 43 -20.25 -0.86 -8.35
N GLU A 44 -21.09 0.17 -8.38
CA GLU A 44 -22.02 0.43 -9.49
C GLU A 44 -21.36 0.65 -10.87
N PRO A 45 -20.39 1.57 -11.05
CA PRO A 45 -19.77 1.80 -12.35
C PRO A 45 -18.79 0.69 -12.77
N PHE A 46 -18.26 -0.13 -11.85
CA PHE A 46 -17.31 -1.18 -12.20
C PHE A 46 -17.96 -2.31 -12.99
N ILE A 47 -19.13 -2.78 -12.54
CA ILE A 47 -19.87 -3.86 -13.20
C ILE A 47 -20.69 -3.34 -14.40
N LYS A 48 -21.26 -2.13 -14.31
CA LYS A 48 -22.08 -1.57 -15.41
C LYS A 48 -21.28 -0.94 -16.56
N GLN A 49 -20.02 -0.50 -16.35
CA GLN A 49 -19.26 0.25 -17.35
C GLN A 49 -17.86 -0.32 -17.68
N PHE A 50 -17.49 -1.51 -17.17
CA PHE A 50 -16.21 -2.18 -17.49
C PHE A 50 -14.96 -1.29 -17.38
N GLN A 51 -14.91 -0.41 -16.37
CA GLN A 51 -13.80 0.53 -16.20
C GLN A 51 -12.61 -0.13 -15.47
N ILE A 52 -11.82 -0.93 -16.20
CA ILE A 52 -10.64 -1.67 -15.69
C ILE A 52 -9.57 -0.73 -15.10
N TRP A 53 -9.53 0.53 -15.54
CA TRP A 53 -8.58 1.52 -15.02
C TRP A 53 -8.89 1.99 -13.58
N ARG A 54 -10.14 1.90 -13.12
CA ARG A 54 -10.54 2.35 -11.77
C ARG A 54 -9.85 1.62 -10.62
N PRO A 55 -9.80 0.28 -10.57
CA PRO A 55 -9.10 -0.44 -9.52
C PRO A 55 -7.58 -0.23 -9.55
N VAL A 56 -7.02 0.07 -10.72
CA VAL A 56 -5.61 0.45 -10.85
C VAL A 56 -5.40 1.83 -10.23
N THR A 57 -6.22 2.83 -10.58
CA THR A 57 -6.12 4.17 -10.00
C THR A 57 -6.42 4.19 -8.51
N ALA A 58 -7.35 3.36 -8.02
CA ALA A 58 -7.71 3.26 -6.61
C ALA A 58 -6.64 2.56 -5.75
N LEU A 59 -5.73 1.79 -6.35
CA LEU A 59 -4.55 1.24 -5.65
C LEU A 59 -3.50 2.33 -5.39
N PHE A 60 -3.27 3.23 -6.35
CA PHE A 60 -2.24 4.27 -6.24
C PHE A 60 -2.76 5.59 -5.65
N TYR A 61 -4.07 5.80 -5.63
CA TYR A 61 -4.68 7.03 -5.14
C TYR A 61 -5.09 6.94 -3.67
N TYR A 62 -4.65 7.90 -2.88
CA TYR A 62 -5.15 8.14 -1.53
C TYR A 62 -5.60 9.60 -1.38
N PRO A 63 -6.83 9.87 -0.87
CA PRO A 63 -7.33 11.23 -0.72
C PRO A 63 -6.53 11.94 0.37
N LEU A 64 -5.80 12.98 -0.03
CA LEU A 64 -5.09 13.88 0.88
C LEU A 64 -6.06 14.93 1.43
N THR A 65 -6.76 14.56 2.50
CA THR A 65 -7.47 15.50 3.36
C THR A 65 -6.52 15.90 4.50
N PRO A 66 -6.62 17.11 5.10
CA PRO A 66 -5.76 17.52 6.22
C PRO A 66 -5.67 16.50 7.38
N TYR A 67 -6.73 15.73 7.59
CA TYR A 67 -6.81 14.69 8.63
C TYR A 67 -6.23 13.32 8.19
N THR A 68 -6.21 13.01 6.89
CA THR A 68 -5.81 11.69 6.36
C THR A 68 -4.35 11.65 5.89
N GLY A 69 -3.69 12.81 5.75
CA GLY A 69 -2.30 12.91 5.29
C GLY A 69 -1.29 12.19 6.19
N PHE A 70 -1.52 12.15 7.50
CA PHE A 70 -0.65 11.40 8.42
C PHE A 70 -0.76 9.88 8.20
N THR A 71 -1.98 9.36 8.08
CA THR A 71 -2.25 7.95 7.75
C THR A 71 -1.59 7.55 6.43
N PHE A 72 -1.63 8.43 5.42
CA PHE A 72 -0.95 8.22 4.15
C PHE A 72 0.57 8.06 4.30
N LEU A 73 1.21 8.97 5.04
CA LEU A 73 2.66 8.93 5.25
C LEU A 73 3.08 7.66 5.98
N ILE A 74 2.31 7.24 6.98
CA ILE A 74 2.54 5.99 7.71
C ILE A 74 2.42 4.78 6.78
N ASN A 75 1.38 4.73 5.95
CA ASN A 75 1.23 3.64 4.98
C ASN A 75 2.36 3.64 3.94
N CYS A 76 2.83 4.81 3.49
CA CYS A 76 4.02 4.90 2.62
C CYS A 76 5.28 4.39 3.31
N TYR A 77 5.48 4.70 4.60
CA TYR A 77 6.61 4.19 5.37
C TYR A 77 6.58 2.66 5.47
N PHE A 78 5.40 2.07 5.71
CA PHE A 78 5.25 0.62 5.77
C PHE A 78 5.42 -0.05 4.42
N LEU A 79 4.84 0.53 3.37
CA LEU A 79 5.06 0.09 1.99
C LEU A 79 6.56 0.05 1.71
N TYR A 80 7.28 1.15 1.93
CA TYR A 80 8.72 1.22 1.70
C TYR A 80 9.50 0.14 2.46
N ASN A 81 9.33 0.05 3.79
CA ASN A 81 10.15 -0.84 4.61
C ASN A 81 9.86 -2.32 4.34
N TYR A 82 8.58 -2.71 4.24
CA TYR A 82 8.22 -4.12 4.08
C TYR A 82 8.34 -4.61 2.64
N SER A 83 7.95 -3.80 1.66
CA SER A 83 8.17 -4.11 0.24
C SER A 83 9.66 -4.30 -0.05
N GLN A 84 10.51 -3.38 0.44
CA GLN A 84 11.97 -3.50 0.27
C GLN A 84 12.54 -4.75 0.95
N ARG A 85 12.05 -5.12 2.15
CA ARG A 85 12.50 -6.32 2.87
C ARG A 85 12.06 -7.62 2.17
N LEU A 86 10.87 -7.64 1.57
CA LEU A 86 10.41 -8.76 0.76
C LEU A 86 11.25 -8.89 -0.50
N GLU A 87 11.40 -7.80 -1.25
CA GLU A 87 12.08 -7.78 -2.55
C GLU A 87 13.58 -8.11 -2.42
N ARG A 88 14.27 -7.62 -1.37
CA ARG A 88 15.69 -7.94 -1.11
C ARG A 88 15.93 -9.22 -0.32
N GLY A 89 14.95 -9.69 0.45
CA GLY A 89 15.13 -10.83 1.34
C GLY A 89 14.79 -12.15 0.65
N MET A 90 13.50 -12.33 0.34
CA MET A 90 12.97 -13.60 -0.16
C MET A 90 12.98 -13.69 -1.69
N PHE A 91 12.87 -12.56 -2.38
CA PHE A 91 12.77 -12.51 -3.83
C PHE A 91 14.05 -12.03 -4.51
N ASP A 92 15.18 -12.07 -3.80
CA ASP A 92 16.48 -11.71 -4.37
C ASP A 92 16.83 -12.67 -5.52
N GLY A 93 17.04 -12.12 -6.71
CA GLY A 93 17.25 -12.89 -7.94
C GLY A 93 16.00 -13.46 -8.62
N ARG A 94 14.78 -13.28 -8.08
CA ARG A 94 13.51 -13.69 -8.72
C ARG A 94 12.47 -12.56 -8.77
N PRO A 95 12.73 -11.50 -9.57
CA PRO A 95 11.81 -10.36 -9.70
C PRO A 95 10.42 -10.75 -10.23
N GLY A 96 10.33 -11.82 -11.03
CA GLY A 96 9.06 -12.30 -11.59
C GLY A 96 8.09 -12.85 -10.52
N ASP A 97 8.60 -13.59 -9.54
CA ASP A 97 7.78 -14.17 -8.47
C ASP A 97 7.23 -13.07 -7.56
N TYR A 98 8.02 -12.01 -7.31
CA TYR A 98 7.57 -10.83 -6.57
C TYR A 98 6.45 -10.09 -7.31
N PHE A 99 6.62 -9.87 -8.61
CA PHE A 99 5.59 -9.24 -9.44
C PHE A 99 4.29 -10.05 -9.45
N PHE A 100 4.39 -11.38 -9.57
CA PHE A 100 3.21 -12.25 -9.52
C PHE A 100 2.51 -12.18 -8.16
N MET A 101 3.27 -12.17 -7.06
CA MET A 101 2.72 -11.98 -5.72
C MET A 101 1.96 -10.66 -5.61
N LEU A 102 2.54 -9.55 -6.10
CA LEU A 102 1.87 -8.25 -6.10
C LEU A 102 0.60 -8.25 -6.96
N LEU A 103 0.63 -8.85 -8.14
CA LEU A 103 -0.53 -8.92 -9.03
C LEU A 103 -1.66 -9.75 -8.40
N PHE A 104 -1.32 -10.90 -7.80
CA PHE A 104 -2.28 -11.73 -7.10
C PHE A 104 -2.88 -10.99 -5.89
N ASN A 105 -2.04 -10.32 -5.10
CA ASN A 105 -2.45 -9.50 -3.98
C ASN A 105 -3.44 -8.41 -4.41
N TRP A 106 -3.10 -7.70 -5.48
CA TRP A 106 -3.95 -6.68 -6.07
C TRP A 106 -5.29 -7.25 -6.51
N ALA A 107 -5.30 -8.37 -7.23
CA ALA A 107 -6.53 -9.03 -7.66
C ALA A 107 -7.44 -9.39 -6.47
N CYS A 108 -6.87 -9.96 -5.40
CA CYS A 108 -7.60 -10.24 -4.17
C CYS A 108 -8.15 -8.97 -3.52
N CYS A 109 -7.34 -7.91 -3.40
CA CYS A 109 -7.79 -6.63 -2.85
C CYS A 109 -8.92 -6.04 -3.68
N VAL A 110 -8.88 -6.12 -5.01
CA VAL A 110 -9.96 -5.65 -5.89
C VAL A 110 -11.25 -6.42 -5.64
N ILE A 111 -11.19 -7.76 -5.57
CA ILE A 111 -12.38 -8.58 -5.30
C ILE A 111 -12.99 -8.22 -3.94
N VAL A 112 -12.17 -8.12 -2.89
CA VAL A 112 -12.64 -7.75 -1.55
C VAL A 112 -13.18 -6.32 -1.53
N GLY A 113 -12.51 -5.39 -2.21
CA GLY A 113 -12.94 -4.00 -2.32
C GLY A 113 -14.29 -3.84 -3.03
N LEU A 114 -14.57 -4.69 -4.03
CA LEU A 114 -15.87 -4.72 -4.70
C LEU A 114 -16.97 -5.30 -3.81
N ILE A 115 -16.69 -6.36 -3.05
CA ILE A 115 -17.68 -7.00 -2.17
C ILE A 115 -17.99 -6.11 -0.96
N ALA A 116 -16.96 -5.48 -0.38
CA ALA A 116 -17.07 -4.70 0.84
C ALA A 116 -17.29 -3.19 0.59
N ASP A 117 -17.49 -2.78 -0.68
CA ASP A 117 -17.61 -1.38 -1.13
C ASP A 117 -16.52 -0.47 -0.52
N ILE A 118 -15.29 -0.97 -0.44
CA ILE A 118 -14.18 -0.24 0.17
C ILE A 118 -13.62 0.74 -0.88
N PRO A 119 -13.73 2.06 -0.66
CA PRO A 119 -13.36 3.05 -1.66
C PRO A 119 -11.84 3.16 -1.90
N LEU A 120 -11.03 2.70 -0.95
CA LEU A 120 -9.57 2.87 -0.90
C LEU A 120 -8.83 1.54 -0.81
N LEU A 121 -8.10 1.19 -1.87
CA LEU A 121 -7.37 -0.09 -1.99
C LEU A 121 -5.91 -0.02 -1.52
N MET A 122 -5.37 1.18 -1.29
CA MET A 122 -3.99 1.35 -0.84
C MET A 122 -3.74 0.67 0.52
N ILE A 123 -4.60 0.90 1.52
CA ILE A 123 -4.46 0.32 2.86
C ILE A 123 -4.48 -1.22 2.82
N PRO A 124 -5.50 -1.89 2.24
CA PRO A 124 -5.52 -3.35 2.22
C PRO A 124 -4.35 -3.94 1.43
N MET A 125 -3.88 -3.28 0.37
CA MET A 125 -2.71 -3.72 -0.38
C MET A 125 -1.43 -3.68 0.47
N VAL A 126 -1.18 -2.57 1.18
CA VAL A 126 -0.01 -2.44 2.08
C VAL A 126 -0.10 -3.44 3.21
N LEU A 127 -1.27 -3.59 3.84
CA LEU A 127 -1.50 -4.57 4.90
C LEU A 127 -1.25 -5.99 4.41
N SER A 128 -1.64 -6.32 3.19
CA SER A 128 -1.51 -7.66 2.64
C SER A 128 -0.05 -8.01 2.31
N VAL A 129 0.72 -7.08 1.74
CA VAL A 129 2.17 -7.26 1.53
C VAL A 129 2.91 -7.39 2.86
N LEU A 130 2.57 -6.54 3.82
CA LEU A 130 3.09 -6.61 5.18
C LEU A 130 2.74 -7.94 5.85
N TYR A 131 1.49 -8.41 5.68
CA TYR A 131 1.04 -9.71 6.18
C TYR A 131 1.89 -10.86 5.62
N VAL A 132 2.18 -10.86 4.31
CA VAL A 132 3.06 -11.86 3.70
C VAL A 132 4.44 -11.84 4.35
N TRP A 133 5.03 -10.66 4.55
CA TRP A 133 6.32 -10.56 5.23
C TRP A 133 6.26 -11.08 6.67
N CYS A 134 5.23 -10.72 7.43
CA CYS A 134 5.04 -11.17 8.80
C CYS A 134 4.82 -12.68 8.91
N GLN A 135 4.13 -13.29 7.94
CA GLN A 135 3.89 -14.73 7.89
C GLN A 135 5.16 -15.51 7.52
N LEU A 136 6.06 -14.90 6.75
CA LEU A 136 7.37 -15.47 6.46
C LEU A 136 8.34 -15.32 7.64
N ASN A 137 8.20 -14.25 8.42
CA ASN A 137 9.11 -13.88 9.51
C ASN A 137 8.41 -13.91 10.89
N LYS A 138 7.62 -14.95 11.16
CA LYS A 138 6.74 -15.03 12.35
C LYS A 138 7.47 -14.83 13.68
N ASP A 139 8.71 -15.31 13.76
CA ASP A 139 9.52 -15.28 14.98
C ASP A 139 10.33 -14.00 15.14
N VAL A 140 10.34 -13.13 14.13
CA VAL A 140 11.05 -11.86 14.19
C VAL A 140 10.25 -10.88 15.06
N ILE A 141 10.95 -10.29 16.03
CA ILE A 141 10.41 -9.22 16.87
C ILE A 141 10.59 -7.91 16.13
N VAL A 142 9.49 -7.23 15.86
CA VAL A 142 9.49 -5.92 15.20
C VAL A 142 9.24 -4.85 16.24
N ASN A 143 10.08 -3.81 16.22
CA ASN A 143 9.87 -2.61 17.01
C ASN A 143 8.81 -1.76 16.31
N PHE A 144 7.67 -1.60 16.96
CA PHE A 144 6.65 -0.67 16.58
C PHE A 144 6.90 0.71 17.22
N TRP A 145 6.14 1.71 16.80
CA TRP A 145 6.24 3.05 17.36
C TRP A 145 5.95 3.02 18.88
N PHE A 146 6.53 3.97 19.61
CA PHE A 146 6.52 4.05 21.08
C PHE A 146 7.36 2.99 21.81
N GLY A 147 8.33 2.36 21.14
CA GLY A 147 9.23 1.39 21.77
C GLY A 147 8.56 0.06 22.12
N THR A 148 7.34 -0.15 21.62
CA THR A 148 6.61 -1.40 21.81
C THR A 148 7.15 -2.46 20.86
N GLN A 149 7.46 -3.64 21.39
CA GLN A 149 8.03 -4.74 20.62
C GLN A 149 7.00 -5.86 20.53
N PHE A 150 6.68 -6.30 19.32
CA PHE A 150 5.74 -7.40 19.11
C PHE A 150 6.29 -8.38 18.07
N LYS A 151 5.84 -9.63 18.15
CA LYS A 151 6.09 -10.60 17.08
C LYS A 151 5.48 -10.08 15.78
N ALA A 152 6.19 -10.24 14.66
CA ALA A 152 5.75 -9.78 13.34
C ALA A 152 4.31 -10.21 13.02
N MET A 153 3.91 -11.42 13.45
CA MET A 153 2.56 -11.96 13.25
C MET A 153 1.41 -11.03 13.72
N TYR A 154 1.62 -10.21 14.76
CA TYR A 154 0.58 -9.31 15.29
C TYR A 154 0.53 -7.95 14.61
N LEU A 155 1.58 -7.58 13.87
CA LEU A 155 1.74 -6.26 13.29
C LEU A 155 0.60 -5.87 12.31
N PRO A 156 0.10 -6.76 11.43
CA PRO A 156 -1.03 -6.44 10.57
C PRO A 156 -2.29 -6.04 11.34
N TRP A 157 -2.57 -6.72 12.46
CA TRP A 157 -3.74 -6.46 13.30
C TRP A 157 -3.63 -5.14 14.07
N VAL A 158 -2.43 -4.86 14.60
CA VAL A 158 -2.13 -3.58 15.25
C VAL A 158 -2.33 -2.42 14.28
N LEU A 159 -1.86 -2.58 13.04
CA LEU A 159 -2.04 -1.56 12.01
C LEU A 159 -3.47 -1.38 11.56
N PHE A 160 -4.24 -2.46 11.46
CA PHE A 160 -5.66 -2.37 11.16
C PHE A 160 -6.40 -1.58 12.25
N ALA A 161 -6.16 -1.91 13.53
CA ALA A 161 -6.74 -1.17 14.66
C ALA A 161 -6.29 0.31 14.67
N PHE A 162 -5.01 0.57 14.39
CA PHE A 162 -4.47 1.92 14.35
C PHE A 162 -5.06 2.75 13.20
N ASN A 163 -5.19 2.17 12.00
CA ASN A 163 -5.86 2.83 10.88
C ASN A 163 -7.32 3.11 11.20
N PHE A 164 -8.03 2.19 11.87
CA PHE A 164 -9.42 2.40 12.29
C PHE A 164 -9.54 3.56 13.29
N ILE A 165 -8.67 3.63 14.29
CA ILE A 165 -8.67 4.71 15.29
C ILE A 165 -8.36 6.08 14.65
N ILE A 166 -7.37 6.14 13.75
CA ILE A 166 -6.97 7.41 13.13
C ILE A 166 -7.95 7.86 12.04
N SER A 167 -8.52 6.92 11.29
CA SER A 167 -9.49 7.23 10.24
C SER A 167 -10.81 7.78 10.80
N GLY A 168 -11.02 7.71 12.12
CA GLY A 168 -12.28 8.04 12.77
C GLY A 168 -13.26 6.91 12.56
N GLY A 169 -13.69 6.29 13.67
CA GLY A 169 -14.93 5.50 13.66
C GLY A 169 -16.12 6.34 13.21
#